data_AF-A0A0C9VK51-F1
#
_entry.id   AF-A0A0C9VK51-F1
#
_cell.length_a   1.000
_cell.length_b   1.000
_cell.length_c   1.000
_cell.angle_alpha   90.00
_cell.angle_beta   90.00
_cell.angle_gamma   90.00
#
_symmetry.space_group_name_H-M   'P 1'
#
loop_
_entity.id
_entity.type
_entity.pdbx_description
1 polymer ?
#
loop_
_entity_poly.entity_id
_entity_poly.type
_entity_poly.pdbx_seq_one_letter_code
_entity_poly.pdbx_strand_id
1 'polypeptide(L)'
;NLYYPFASMDDWEMVNFLLTSSLSMQALNDFLALKMTKTLPLSFWTAKELRGCTEFLPTGPCWNFKIIPTAHPTKRLVYLYSRDALDCIKALLNHPFYAGKMDFSPFRVFTAAKRIVREYSEWMSSDGAWEMQSTLPAGATLCGVVLSSDKTNITNMCGGRMAHPLLISLANIKMSV
;
A
#
# COMPACT_ATOMS: atom_id res chain seq x y z
N ASN A 1 -10.64 7.16 16.05
CA ASN A 1 -9.37 6.59 16.52
C ASN A 1 -8.57 6.16 15.28
N LEU A 2 -7.45 6.82 14.98
CA LEU A 2 -6.61 6.51 13.80
C LEU A 2 -5.97 5.12 13.88
N TYR A 3 -5.82 4.59 15.10
CA TYR A 3 -5.19 3.30 15.36
C TYR A 3 -6.20 2.18 15.59
N TYR A 4 -7.50 2.41 15.34
CA TYR A 4 -8.51 1.37 15.48
C TYR A 4 -8.10 0.11 14.67
N PRO A 5 -8.16 -1.10 15.26
CA PRO A 5 -8.86 -1.49 16.50
C PRO A 5 -8.07 -1.29 17.81
N PHE A 6 -6.86 -0.74 17.76
CA PHE A 6 -5.97 -0.56 18.91
C PHE A 6 -6.24 0.74 19.66
N ALA A 7 -5.95 0.78 20.96
CA ALA A 7 -6.32 1.88 21.84
C ALA A 7 -5.50 3.16 21.59
N SER A 8 -4.25 3.00 21.14
CA SER A 8 -3.30 4.11 20.96
C SER A 8 -2.21 3.78 19.94
N MET A 9 -1.35 4.76 19.64
CA MET A 9 -0.15 4.56 18.83
C MET A 9 0.82 3.55 19.46
N ASP A 10 1.06 3.68 20.76
CA ASP A 10 1.98 2.81 21.50
C ASP A 10 1.48 1.35 21.51
N ASP A 11 0.16 1.17 21.62
CA ASP A 11 -0.49 -0.14 21.51
C ASP A 11 -0.31 -0.74 20.11
N TRP A 12 -0.53 0.06 19.04
CA TRP A 12 -0.28 -0.38 17.67
C TRP A 12 1.19 -0.72 17.41
N GLU A 13 2.14 0.06 17.95
CA GLU A 13 3.57 -0.19 17.77
C GLU A 13 3.97 -1.53 18.40
N MET A 14 3.49 -1.81 19.60
CA MET A 14 3.70 -3.11 20.25
C MET A 14 3.08 -4.25 19.43
N VAL A 15 1.86 -4.08 18.93
CA VAL A 15 1.21 -5.08 18.06
C VAL A 15 2.04 -5.35 16.81
N ASN A 16 2.46 -4.29 16.11
CA ASN A 16 3.23 -4.40 14.88
C ASN A 16 4.56 -5.14 15.12
N PHE A 17 5.25 -4.83 16.21
CA PHE A 17 6.45 -5.56 16.61
C PHE A 17 6.17 -7.04 16.87
N LEU A 18 5.17 -7.36 17.68
CA LEU A 18 4.84 -8.75 18.04
C LEU A 18 4.42 -9.58 16.83
N LEU A 19 3.67 -9.01 15.89
CA LEU A 19 3.23 -9.69 14.66
C LEU A 19 4.38 -9.94 13.67
N THR A 20 5.36 -9.04 13.62
CA THR A 20 6.51 -9.13 12.70
C THR A 20 7.68 -9.92 13.28
N SER A 21 7.71 -10.14 14.60
CA SER A 21 8.79 -10.86 15.31
C SER A 21 8.82 -12.37 15.09
N SER A 22 7.91 -12.94 14.30
CA SER A 22 7.82 -14.39 14.02
C SER A 22 7.75 -15.29 15.27
N LEU A 23 7.25 -14.76 16.39
CA LEU A 23 7.08 -15.49 17.63
C LEU A 23 5.96 -16.54 17.52
N SER A 24 6.11 -17.67 18.22
CA SER A 24 5.04 -18.65 18.35
C SER A 24 3.89 -18.08 19.20
N MET A 25 2.67 -18.63 19.05
CA MET A 25 1.53 -18.22 19.89
C MET A 25 1.80 -18.44 21.38
N GLN A 26 2.57 -19.49 21.72
CA GLN A 26 2.95 -19.76 23.11
C GLN A 26 3.93 -18.69 23.62
N ALA A 27 4.98 -18.37 22.87
CA ALA A 27 5.94 -17.33 23.25
C ALA A 27 5.28 -15.95 23.40
N LEU A 28 4.29 -15.63 22.56
CA LEU A 28 3.50 -14.42 22.71
C LEU A 28 2.69 -14.40 24.01
N ASN A 29 2.03 -15.51 24.36
CA ASN A 29 1.31 -15.61 25.64
C ASN A 29 2.25 -15.50 26.84
N ASP A 30 3.43 -16.12 26.77
CA ASP A 30 4.44 -16.05 27.83
C ASP A 30 4.96 -14.60 28.01
N PHE A 31 5.17 -13.88 26.91
CA PHE A 31 5.52 -12.46 26.92
C PHE A 31 4.41 -11.60 27.54
N LEU A 32 3.15 -11.82 27.15
CA LEU A 32 1.99 -11.09 27.70
C LEU A 32 1.70 -11.46 29.17
N ALA A 33 2.21 -12.60 29.65
CA ALA A 33 2.10 -13.00 31.05
C ALA A 33 3.10 -12.29 31.99
N LEU A 34 4.14 -11.64 31.44
CA LEU A 34 5.14 -10.92 32.24
C LEU A 34 4.49 -9.82 33.09
N LYS A 35 5.01 -9.59 34.30
CA LYS A 35 4.46 -8.56 35.21
C LYS A 35 4.51 -7.15 34.59
N MET A 36 5.57 -6.86 33.84
CA MET A 36 5.75 -5.56 33.20
C MET A 36 4.71 -5.33 32.10
N THR A 37 4.46 -6.31 31.23
CA THR A 37 3.52 -6.18 30.12
C THR A 37 2.08 -5.99 30.60
N LYS A 38 1.71 -6.57 31.76
CA LYS A 38 0.41 -6.35 32.42
C LYS A 38 0.14 -4.92 32.90
N THR A 39 1.17 -4.08 32.97
CA THR A 39 1.00 -2.66 33.34
C THR A 39 0.73 -1.76 32.13
N LEU A 40 0.89 -2.29 30.91
CA LEU A 40 0.70 -1.54 29.67
C LEU A 40 -0.80 -1.49 29.32
N PRO A 41 -1.31 -0.36 28.79
CA PRO A 41 -2.70 -0.24 28.36
C PRO A 41 -2.93 -0.89 26.98
N LEU A 42 -2.72 -2.21 26.88
CA LEU A 42 -2.87 -2.97 25.64
C LEU A 42 -4.32 -3.34 25.35
N SER A 43 -4.68 -3.40 24.07
CA SER A 43 -6.01 -3.84 23.63
C SER A 43 -6.22 -5.36 23.63
N PHE A 44 -5.20 -6.14 24.02
CA PHE A 44 -5.17 -7.60 23.97
C PHE A 44 -4.30 -8.15 25.08
N TRP A 45 -4.64 -9.35 25.57
CA TRP A 45 -3.94 -10.05 26.64
C TRP A 45 -3.56 -11.49 26.30
N THR A 46 -3.98 -11.96 25.12
CA THR A 46 -3.58 -13.25 24.57
C THR A 46 -3.16 -13.14 23.11
N ALA A 47 -2.34 -14.08 22.64
CA ALA A 47 -1.99 -14.21 21.24
C ALA A 47 -3.22 -14.42 20.34
N LYS A 48 -4.29 -15.02 20.89
CA LYS A 48 -5.55 -15.22 20.19
C LYS A 48 -6.31 -13.90 20.02
N GLU A 49 -6.40 -13.10 21.07
CA GLU A 49 -6.99 -11.75 21.02
C GLU A 49 -6.21 -10.84 20.08
N LEU A 50 -4.87 -10.88 20.14
CA LEU A 50 -4.01 -10.16 19.20
C LEU A 50 -4.35 -10.49 17.75
N ARG A 51 -4.47 -11.78 17.40
CA ARG A 51 -4.89 -12.21 16.06
C ARG A 51 -6.32 -11.75 15.74
N GLY A 52 -7.25 -11.86 16.69
CA GLY A 52 -8.61 -11.37 16.52
C GLY A 52 -8.64 -9.87 16.19
N CYS A 53 -7.84 -9.05 16.86
CA CYS A 53 -7.68 -7.63 16.54
C CYS A 53 -7.16 -7.44 15.10
N THR A 54 -6.21 -8.24 14.64
CA THR A 54 -5.69 -8.13 13.26
C THR A 54 -6.72 -8.46 12.19
N GLU A 55 -7.72 -9.30 12.49
CA GLU A 55 -8.79 -9.64 11.55
C GLU A 55 -9.71 -8.44 11.26
N PHE A 56 -9.74 -7.43 12.14
CA PHE A 56 -10.46 -6.18 11.89
C PHE A 56 -9.69 -5.17 11.04
N LEU A 57 -8.41 -5.41 10.76
CA LEU A 57 -7.63 -4.54 9.88
C LEU A 57 -8.14 -4.67 8.44
N PRO A 58 -8.15 -3.56 7.67
CA PRO A 58 -8.60 -3.60 6.30
C PRO A 58 -7.75 -4.59 5.49
N THR A 59 -8.42 -5.57 4.88
CA THR A 59 -7.76 -6.52 4.00
C THR A 59 -7.34 -5.82 2.71
N GLY A 60 -6.09 -6.03 2.30
CA GLY A 60 -5.61 -5.55 1.01
C GLY A 60 -6.17 -6.35 -0.17
N PRO A 61 -5.85 -5.96 -1.42
CA PRO A 61 -6.30 -6.69 -2.60
C PRO A 61 -5.82 -8.14 -2.60
N CYS A 62 -6.75 -9.07 -2.82
CA CYS A 62 -6.48 -10.50 -2.78
C CYS A 62 -5.59 -10.95 -3.95
N TRP A 63 -4.66 -11.86 -3.66
CA TRP A 63 -3.85 -12.50 -4.69
C TRP A 63 -4.64 -13.58 -5.41
N ASN A 64 -4.55 -13.56 -6.73
CA ASN A 64 -4.99 -14.63 -7.63
C ASN A 64 -3.78 -15.20 -8.36
N PHE A 65 -3.89 -16.42 -8.85
CA PHE A 65 -2.90 -17.00 -9.72
C PHE A 65 -3.54 -17.75 -10.87
N LYS A 66 -2.85 -17.77 -12.02
CA LYS A 66 -3.21 -18.63 -13.15
C LYS A 66 -1.96 -19.14 -13.84
N ILE A 67 -2.06 -20.34 -14.40
CA ILE A 67 -1.02 -20.88 -15.27
C ILE A 67 -1.21 -20.26 -16.65
N ILE A 68 -0.17 -19.62 -17.18
CA ILE A 68 -0.22 -19.01 -18.50
C ILE A 68 0.39 -19.95 -19.55
N PRO A 69 -0.27 -20.15 -20.70
CA PRO A 69 0.32 -20.91 -21.78
C PRO A 69 1.49 -20.12 -22.37
N THR A 70 2.58 -20.82 -22.66
CA THR A 70 3.75 -20.24 -23.30
C THR A 70 3.81 -20.66 -24.76
N ALA A 71 4.17 -19.74 -25.65
CA ALA A 71 4.32 -20.03 -27.09
C ALA A 71 5.36 -21.11 -27.38
N HIS A 72 6.33 -21.27 -26.47
CA HIS A 72 7.37 -22.30 -26.54
C HIS A 72 7.25 -23.27 -25.37
N PRO A 73 7.60 -24.55 -25.55
CA PRO A 73 7.59 -25.54 -24.47
C PRO A 73 8.58 -25.12 -23.38
N THR A 74 8.05 -24.93 -22.17
CA THR A 74 8.83 -24.59 -20.98
C THR A 74 9.00 -25.84 -20.11
N LYS A 75 10.18 -25.99 -19.48
CA LYS A 75 10.44 -27.12 -18.55
C LYS A 75 9.57 -27.07 -17.28
N ARG A 76 9.03 -25.89 -16.95
CA ARG A 76 8.21 -25.63 -15.77
C ARG A 76 7.06 -24.72 -16.16
N LEU A 77 5.90 -24.95 -15.55
CA LEU A 77 4.72 -24.10 -15.72
C LEU A 77 5.05 -22.66 -15.31
N VAL A 78 4.56 -21.71 -16.09
CA VAL A 78 4.68 -20.28 -15.78
C VAL A 78 3.43 -19.84 -15.03
N TYR A 79 3.62 -19.38 -13.80
CA TYR A 79 2.55 -18.85 -12.96
C TYR A 79 2.51 -17.33 -13.09
N LEU A 80 1.33 -16.80 -13.43
CA LEU A 80 1.04 -15.38 -13.26
C LEU A 80 0.34 -15.20 -11.92
N TYR A 81 0.94 -14.42 -11.04
CA TYR A 81 0.30 -13.93 -9.82
C TYR A 81 -0.20 -12.51 -10.09
N SER A 82 -1.47 -12.24 -9.79
CA SER A 82 -2.08 -10.94 -10.05
C SER A 82 -3.11 -10.59 -8.98
N ARG A 83 -3.29 -9.30 -8.76
CA ARG A 83 -4.42 -8.73 -7.99
C ARG A 83 -5.38 -8.07 -8.95
N ASP A 84 -6.64 -7.91 -8.53
CA ASP A 84 -7.56 -7.06 -9.28
C ASP A 84 -7.03 -5.62 -9.28
N ALA A 85 -6.94 -5.01 -10.47
CA ALA A 85 -6.34 -3.69 -10.63
C ALA A 85 -7.21 -2.59 -9.99
N LEU A 86 -8.53 -2.72 -10.08
CA LEU A 86 -9.45 -1.76 -9.49
C LEU A 86 -9.40 -1.82 -7.96
N ASP A 87 -9.30 -3.01 -7.39
CA ASP A 87 -9.11 -3.18 -5.95
C ASP A 87 -7.76 -2.63 -5.48
N CYS A 88 -6.70 -2.75 -6.29
CA CYS A 88 -5.42 -2.09 -6.00
C CYS A 88 -5.54 -0.56 -6.02
N ILE A 89 -6.24 0.01 -6.99
CA ILE A 89 -6.50 1.46 -7.07
C ILE A 89 -7.30 1.92 -5.85
N LYS A 90 -8.38 1.22 -5.51
CA LYS A 90 -9.17 1.52 -4.29
C LYS A 90 -8.32 1.41 -3.03
N ALA A 91 -7.47 0.40 -2.92
CA ALA A 91 -6.60 0.22 -1.77
C ALA A 91 -5.58 1.37 -1.65
N LEU A 92 -4.99 1.83 -2.76
CA LEU A 92 -4.09 2.99 -2.77
C LEU A 92 -4.83 4.28 -2.38
N LEU A 93 -6.02 4.53 -2.93
CA LEU A 93 -6.82 5.72 -2.60
C LEU A 93 -7.28 5.76 -1.14
N ASN A 94 -7.54 4.59 -0.53
CA ASN A 94 -7.98 4.50 0.86
C ASN A 94 -6.83 4.26 1.85
N HIS A 95 -5.58 4.25 1.39
CA HIS A 95 -4.46 3.92 2.26
C HIS A 95 -4.18 5.07 3.24
N PRO A 96 -4.22 4.84 4.57
CA PRO A 96 -4.05 5.91 5.56
C PRO A 96 -2.74 6.69 5.44
N PHE A 97 -1.65 6.02 5.02
CA PHE A 97 -0.36 6.66 4.77
C PHE A 97 -0.40 7.82 3.76
N TYR A 98 -1.34 7.77 2.81
CA TYR A 98 -1.50 8.82 1.78
C TYR A 98 -2.55 9.88 2.17
N ALA A 99 -3.12 9.81 3.38
CA ALA A 99 -4.05 10.83 3.86
C ALA A 99 -3.38 12.22 3.84
N GLY A 100 -3.99 13.17 3.13
CA GLY A 100 -3.43 14.51 2.92
C GLY A 100 -2.25 14.60 1.93
N LYS A 101 -1.81 13.47 1.37
CA LYS A 101 -0.70 13.37 0.41
C LYS A 101 -1.16 13.03 -1.01
N MET A 102 -2.43 13.27 -1.32
CA MET A 102 -3.02 13.07 -2.64
C MET A 102 -3.63 14.35 -3.20
N ASP A 103 -3.43 14.58 -4.49
CA ASP A 103 -4.07 15.68 -5.23
C ASP A 103 -5.28 15.16 -6.01
N PHE A 104 -6.46 15.65 -5.66
CA PHE A 104 -7.74 15.31 -6.29
C PHE A 104 -8.17 16.32 -7.36
N SER A 105 -7.33 17.31 -7.65
CA SER A 105 -7.61 18.31 -8.67
C SER A 105 -6.29 18.75 -9.31
N PRO A 106 -6.23 18.86 -10.64
CA PRO A 106 -5.07 19.41 -11.31
C PRO A 106 -4.77 20.83 -10.82
N PHE A 107 -3.48 21.16 -10.71
CA PHE A 107 -3.05 22.43 -10.14
C PHE A 107 -2.01 23.12 -11.01
N ARG A 108 -1.89 24.43 -10.81
CA ARG A 108 -0.97 25.26 -11.58
C ARG A 108 0.01 26.06 -10.71
N VAL A 109 1.28 25.63 -10.65
CA VAL A 109 2.41 26.34 -10.02
C VAL A 109 3.18 27.24 -11.01
N PHE A 110 3.54 28.45 -10.57
CA PHE A 110 4.36 29.40 -11.34
C PHE A 110 5.44 29.99 -10.43
N THR A 111 6.63 30.24 -10.98
CA THR A 111 7.81 30.66 -10.18
C THR A 111 7.78 32.11 -9.68
N ALA A 112 6.89 32.95 -10.22
CA ALA A 112 6.80 34.37 -9.89
C ALA A 112 5.35 34.87 -9.83
N ALA A 113 5.11 35.94 -9.07
CA ALA A 113 3.79 36.58 -8.94
C ALA A 113 3.19 36.99 -10.30
N LYS A 114 4.03 37.30 -11.29
CA LYS A 114 3.60 37.63 -12.65
C LYS A 114 3.16 36.42 -13.49
N ARG A 115 3.23 35.19 -12.95
CA ARG A 115 2.86 33.91 -13.60
C ARG A 115 3.47 33.70 -14.99
N ILE A 116 4.69 34.21 -15.21
CA ILE A 116 5.35 34.21 -16.52
C ILE A 116 5.93 32.82 -16.85
N VAL A 117 6.53 32.16 -15.86
CA VAL A 117 7.18 30.85 -16.05
C VAL A 117 6.40 29.79 -15.30
N ARG A 118 5.95 28.80 -16.07
CA ARG A 118 5.20 27.62 -15.61
C ARG A 118 6.16 26.59 -15.03
N GLU A 119 5.81 26.03 -13.88
CA GLU A 119 6.53 24.92 -13.27
C GLU A 119 5.71 23.64 -13.38
N TYR A 120 6.37 22.57 -13.83
CA TYR A 120 5.82 21.22 -13.91
C TYR A 120 6.67 20.31 -13.02
N SER A 121 6.07 19.77 -11.96
CA SER A 121 6.74 18.91 -10.98
C SER A 121 6.21 17.47 -11.05
N GLU A 122 4.89 17.33 -11.15
CA GLU A 122 4.18 16.06 -11.10
C GLU A 122 3.09 16.02 -12.17
N TRP A 123 2.53 14.84 -12.44
CA TRP A 123 1.48 14.67 -13.44
C TRP A 123 0.29 15.61 -13.25
N MET A 124 -0.16 15.80 -12.01
CA MET A 124 -1.30 16.67 -11.68
C MET A 124 -1.01 18.17 -11.90
N SER A 125 0.26 18.54 -12.11
CA SER A 125 0.65 19.90 -12.52
C SER A 125 0.60 20.10 -14.05
N SER A 126 0.39 19.05 -14.84
CA SER A 126 0.40 19.14 -16.30
C SER A 126 -0.88 19.74 -16.87
N ASP A 127 -0.78 20.29 -18.07
CA ASP A 127 -1.96 20.74 -18.83
C ASP A 127 -2.82 19.56 -19.27
N GLY A 128 -2.21 18.40 -19.55
CA GLY A 128 -2.94 17.17 -19.88
C GLY A 128 -3.87 16.70 -18.75
N ALA A 129 -3.42 16.78 -17.49
CA ALA A 129 -4.29 16.49 -16.35
C ALA A 129 -5.47 17.49 -16.26
N TRP A 130 -5.22 18.77 -16.56
CA TRP A 130 -6.23 19.83 -16.59
C TRP A 130 -7.29 19.59 -17.67
N GLU A 131 -6.84 19.29 -18.89
CA GLU A 131 -7.71 18.99 -20.02
C GLU A 131 -8.57 17.75 -19.74
N MET A 132 -7.97 16.66 -19.28
CA MET A 132 -8.71 15.45 -18.93
C MET A 132 -9.75 15.71 -17.84
N GLN A 133 -9.37 16.37 -16.74
CA GLN A 133 -10.29 16.69 -15.66
C GLN A 133 -11.47 17.56 -16.12
N SER A 134 -11.26 18.47 -17.07
CA SER A 134 -12.31 19.34 -17.60
C SER A 134 -13.41 18.59 -18.37
N THR A 135 -13.11 17.38 -18.87
CA THR A 135 -14.08 16.51 -19.55
C THR A 135 -14.90 15.65 -18.60
N LEU A 136 -14.51 15.58 -17.31
CA LEU A 136 -15.19 14.76 -16.32
C LEU A 136 -16.41 15.48 -15.73
N PRO A 137 -17.45 14.73 -15.31
CA PRO A 137 -18.62 15.32 -14.68
C PRO A 137 -18.28 15.98 -13.34
N ALA A 138 -19.12 16.92 -12.92
CA ALA A 138 -18.98 17.56 -11.61
C ALA A 138 -18.95 16.51 -10.48
N GLY A 139 -18.00 16.65 -9.56
CA GLY A 139 -17.78 15.72 -8.45
C GLY A 139 -16.87 14.52 -8.78
N ALA A 140 -16.48 14.32 -10.04
CA ALA A 140 -15.48 13.32 -10.39
C ALA A 140 -14.05 13.88 -10.32
N THR A 141 -13.10 13.01 -9.98
CA THR A 141 -11.66 13.31 -10.00
C THR A 141 -10.97 12.44 -11.04
N LEU A 142 -10.01 13.03 -11.75
CA LEU A 142 -9.06 12.27 -12.56
C LEU A 142 -8.23 11.37 -11.63
N CYS A 143 -8.15 10.08 -11.96
CA CYS A 143 -7.31 9.11 -11.28
C CYS A 143 -6.23 8.62 -12.25
N GLY A 144 -5.04 9.23 -12.19
CA GLY A 144 -3.94 8.85 -13.07
C GLY A 144 -3.33 7.52 -12.60
N VAL A 145 -3.41 6.46 -13.41
CA VAL A 145 -2.82 5.16 -13.09
C VAL A 145 -1.46 5.04 -13.77
N VAL A 146 -0.41 4.80 -12.98
CA VAL A 146 0.96 4.60 -13.45
C VAL A 146 1.29 3.12 -13.34
N LEU A 147 1.71 2.51 -14.46
CA LEU A 147 2.19 1.13 -14.51
C LEU A 147 3.68 1.12 -14.81
N SER A 148 4.44 0.36 -14.03
CA SER A 148 5.87 0.16 -14.26
C SER A 148 6.21 -1.33 -14.18
N SER A 149 7.15 -1.78 -15.00
CA SER A 149 7.64 -3.16 -14.98
C SER A 149 9.14 -3.13 -14.84
N ASP A 150 9.68 -3.89 -13.90
CA ASP A 150 11.12 -4.07 -13.74
C ASP A 150 11.43 -5.51 -13.36
N LYS A 151 12.67 -5.94 -13.62
CA LYS A 151 13.17 -7.26 -13.29
C LYS A 151 13.70 -7.25 -11.86
N THR A 152 13.08 -8.03 -10.97
CA THR A 152 13.45 -8.06 -9.55
C THR A 152 13.90 -9.46 -9.12
N ASN A 153 15.01 -9.55 -8.40
CA ASN A 153 15.45 -10.78 -7.75
C ASN A 153 14.60 -11.01 -6.48
N ILE A 154 13.90 -12.13 -6.41
CA ILE A 154 13.04 -12.49 -5.27
C ILE A 154 13.89 -13.02 -4.09
N THR A 155 15.03 -13.64 -4.39
CA THR A 155 15.92 -14.25 -3.39
C THR A 155 17.37 -13.88 -3.69
N ASN A 156 18.01 -13.11 -2.82
CA ASN A 156 19.41 -12.73 -2.98
C ASN A 156 20.41 -13.83 -2.56
N MET A 157 20.01 -14.80 -1.72
CA MET A 157 20.95 -15.79 -1.16
C MET A 157 20.68 -17.27 -1.48
N CYS A 158 19.46 -17.68 -1.85
CA CYS A 158 19.18 -19.10 -2.13
C CYS A 158 18.09 -19.26 -3.20
N GLY A 159 18.50 -19.59 -4.43
CA GLY A 159 17.58 -20.11 -5.47
C GLY A 159 17.48 -19.29 -6.76
N GLY A 160 18.12 -18.11 -6.86
CA GLY A 160 18.23 -17.33 -8.09
C GLY A 160 16.90 -17.00 -8.78
N ARG A 161 15.79 -16.96 -8.01
CA ARG A 161 14.46 -16.74 -8.57
C ARG A 161 14.29 -15.27 -8.90
N MET A 162 13.88 -15.02 -10.14
CA MET A 162 13.65 -13.69 -10.69
C MET A 162 12.17 -13.55 -11.03
N ALA A 163 11.58 -12.42 -10.68
CA ALA A 163 10.26 -12.03 -11.13
C ALA A 163 10.34 -10.78 -11.99
N HIS A 164 9.33 -10.61 -12.83
CA HIS A 164 9.09 -9.38 -13.57
C HIS A 164 7.76 -8.80 -13.09
N PRO A 165 7.71 -8.16 -11.91
CA PRO A 165 6.50 -7.55 -11.41
C PRO A 165 6.02 -6.42 -12.33
N LEU A 166 4.70 -6.37 -12.54
CA LEU A 166 4.02 -5.15 -12.97
C LEU A 166 3.53 -4.43 -11.70
N LEU A 167 4.10 -3.26 -11.43
CA LEU A 167 3.74 -2.41 -10.31
C LEU A 167 2.69 -1.39 -10.75
N ILE A 168 1.80 -1.03 -9.83
CA ILE A 168 0.75 -0.03 -10.00
C ILE A 168 0.93 1.08 -8.96
N SER A 169 0.84 2.32 -9.41
CA SER A 169 0.83 3.51 -8.56
C SER A 169 -0.20 4.52 -9.09
N LEU A 170 -0.47 5.56 -8.32
CA LEU A 170 -1.35 6.64 -8.71
C LEU A 170 -0.55 7.93 -8.89
N ALA A 171 -0.73 8.59 -10.02
CA ALA A 171 -0.15 9.89 -10.33
C ALA A 171 -0.70 11.02 -9.44
N ASN A 172 -1.78 10.75 -8.71
CA ASN A 172 -2.37 11.62 -7.71
C ASN A 172 -1.58 11.62 -6.39
N ILE A 173 -0.72 10.63 -6.13
CA ILE A 173 0.10 10.57 -4.92
C ILE A 173 1.30 11.49 -5.11
N LYS A 174 1.51 12.40 -4.15
CA LYS A 174 2.65 13.32 -4.17
C LYS A 174 3.97 12.56 -4.09
N MET A 175 4.99 13.03 -4.80
CA MET A 175 6.33 12.44 -4.77
C MET A 175 7.05 12.71 -3.44
N SER A 176 6.76 13.84 -2.79
CA SER A 176 7.34 14.26 -1.51
C SER A 176 6.55 13.73 -0.30
N VAL A 177 6.47 12.41 -0.18
CA VAL A 177 5.84 11.72 0.95
C VAL A 177 6.79 11.57 2.13
#